data_AF-A0A2V3DR80-F1
#
_entry.id   AF-A0A2V3DR80-F1
#
_cell.length_a   1.000
_cell.length_b   1.000
_cell.length_c   1.000
_cell.angle_alpha   90.00
_cell.angle_beta   90.00
_cell.angle_gamma   90.00
#
_symmetry.space_group_name_H-M   'P 1'
#
loop_
_entity.id
_entity.type
_entity.pdbx_description
1 polymer ?
#
loop_
_entity_poly.entity_id
_entity_poly.type
_entity_poly.pdbx_seq_one_letter_code
_entity_poly.pdbx_strand_id
1 'polypeptide(L)'
;MADIHKVRAGRIYEGRAHGEGSRVLVDRIWSHGLSREKANLDEWCKTVFFSTRLCKWYGHDPERLEDFGRRYRSESEEPQGAGSLEHLRALADSVQNNPASA
;
A
#
# COMPACT_ATOMS: atom_id res chain seq x y z
N MET A 1 10.13 -21.63 1.88
CA MET A 1 10.75 -20.29 1.94
C MET A 1 9.72 -19.33 1.39
N ALA A 2 9.28 -18.33 2.15
CA ALA A 2 8.34 -17.36 1.63
C ALA A 2 9.05 -16.57 0.53
N ASP A 3 8.55 -16.65 -0.70
CA ASP A 3 9.03 -15.84 -1.80
C ASP A 3 9.01 -14.37 -1.37
N ILE A 4 10.16 -13.70 -1.43
CA ILE A 4 10.23 -12.29 -1.06
C ILE A 4 9.79 -11.50 -2.28
N HIS A 5 8.55 -10.99 -2.24
CA HIS A 5 8.03 -10.08 -3.25
C HIS A 5 8.89 -8.81 -3.30
N LYS A 6 9.34 -8.43 -4.50
CA LYS A 6 10.12 -7.21 -4.70
C LYS A 6 9.18 -5.99 -4.72
N VAL A 7 8.95 -5.40 -3.55
CA VAL A 7 8.10 -4.20 -3.39
C VAL A 7 8.95 -2.93 -3.38
N ARG A 8 8.49 -1.88 -4.06
CA ARG A 8 9.07 -0.53 -4.01
C ARG A 8 8.05 0.45 -3.47
N ALA A 9 8.48 1.31 -2.54
CA ALA A 9 7.68 2.44 -2.08
C ALA A 9 8.09 3.70 -2.88
N GLY A 10 7.09 4.46 -3.32
CA GLY A 10 7.29 5.72 -4.03
C GLY A 10 6.15 6.69 -3.75
N ARG A 11 6.35 7.97 -4.04
CA ARG A 11 5.34 9.01 -3.89
C ARG A 11 4.39 8.98 -5.08
N ILE A 12 3.13 9.33 -4.85
CA ILE A 12 2.07 9.30 -5.88
C ILE A 12 2.33 10.27 -7.05
N TYR A 13 3.08 11.35 -6.81
CA TYR A 13 3.46 12.33 -7.82
C TYR A 13 4.75 11.97 -8.58
N GLU A 14 5.48 10.92 -8.17
CA GLU A 14 6.60 10.42 -8.96
C GLU A 14 6.05 9.69 -10.19
N GLY A 15 6.67 9.88 -11.35
CA GLY A 15 6.29 9.18 -12.57
C GLY A 15 6.54 7.67 -12.44
N ARG A 16 5.71 6.86 -13.12
CA ARG A 16 5.96 5.42 -13.28
C ARG A 16 7.02 5.23 -14.36
N ALA A 17 8.12 4.51 -14.08
CA ALA A 17 9.03 4.12 -15.14
C ALA A 17 8.40 3.00 -15.99
N HIS A 18 8.69 2.97 -17.29
CA HIS A 18 8.18 1.94 -18.19
C HIS A 18 8.67 0.56 -17.70
N GLY A 19 7.76 -0.40 -17.61
CA GLY A 19 8.01 -1.74 -17.10
C GLY A 19 8.18 -1.88 -15.58
N GLU A 20 7.92 -0.83 -14.80
CA GLU A 20 7.61 -1.03 -13.38
C GLU A 20 6.21 -1.65 -13.29
N GLY A 21 6.10 -2.79 -12.60
CA GLY A 21 4.87 -3.59 -12.46
C GLY A 21 3.68 -2.84 -11.83
N SER A 22 2.72 -3.55 -11.26
CA SER A 22 1.49 -2.94 -10.75
C SER A 22 1.74 -1.87 -9.69
N ARG A 23 1.15 -0.68 -9.89
CA ARG A 23 1.23 0.48 -9.00
C ARG A 23 -0.06 0.61 -8.20
N VAL A 24 0.04 0.36 -6.90
CA VAL A 24 -1.11 0.40 -5.98
C VAL A 24 -0.96 1.52 -4.96
N LEU A 25 -1.99 2.33 -4.78
CA LEU A 25 -2.09 3.26 -3.67
C LEU A 25 -2.73 2.56 -2.47
N VAL A 26 -2.05 2.54 -1.33
CA VAL A 26 -2.54 1.94 -0.07
C VAL A 26 -3.03 2.98 0.95
N ASP A 27 -2.89 4.27 0.64
CA ASP A 27 -3.29 5.36 1.53
C ASP A 27 -4.79 5.70 1.38
N ARG A 28 -5.49 6.08 2.46
CA ARG A 28 -6.89 6.55 2.35
C ARG A 28 -7.01 8.00 1.86
N ILE A 29 -5.94 8.76 1.94
CA ILE A 29 -5.90 10.18 1.61
C ILE A 29 -5.35 10.33 0.20
N TRP A 30 -6.20 10.84 -0.69
CA TRP A 30 -5.78 11.24 -2.02
C TRP A 30 -5.07 12.58 -1.96
N SER A 31 -3.91 12.72 -2.61
CA SER A 31 -3.21 13.99 -2.71
C SER A 31 -4.05 14.98 -3.55
N HIS A 32 -4.51 16.06 -2.92
CA HIS A 32 -5.22 17.12 -3.63
C HIS A 32 -4.34 17.70 -4.76
N GLY A 33 -4.92 17.90 -5.94
CA GLY A 33 -4.22 18.45 -7.12
C GLY A 33 -3.66 17.41 -8.10
N LEU A 34 -3.76 16.12 -7.80
CA LEU A 34 -3.37 15.05 -8.74
C LEU A 34 -4.60 14.33 -9.30
N SER A 35 -4.76 14.31 -10.62
CA SER A 35 -5.80 13.51 -11.28
C SER A 35 -5.46 12.02 -11.23
N ARG A 36 -6.44 11.13 -11.20
CA ARG A 36 -6.20 9.67 -11.25
C ARG A 36 -5.39 9.26 -12.48
N GLU A 37 -5.66 9.89 -13.62
CA GLU A 37 -4.93 9.69 -14.88
C GLU A 37 -3.45 10.06 -14.74
N LYS A 38 -3.15 11.18 -14.07
CA LYS A 38 -1.78 11.63 -13.81
C LYS A 38 -1.06 10.75 -12.78
N ALA A 39 -1.80 10.18 -11.83
CA ALA A 39 -1.25 9.27 -10.83
C ALA A 39 -0.82 7.92 -11.43
N ASN A 40 -1.40 7.54 -12.58
CA ASN A 40 -1.10 6.31 -13.32
C ASN A 40 -1.05 5.08 -12.39
N LEU A 41 -2.10 4.95 -11.57
CA LEU A 41 -2.28 3.85 -10.63
C LEU A 41 -3.10 2.75 -11.29
N ASP A 42 -2.69 1.50 -11.11
CA ASP A 42 -3.46 0.33 -11.52
C ASP A 42 -4.59 0.05 -10.51
N GLU A 43 -4.36 0.32 -9.22
CA GLU A 43 -5.35 0.10 -8.16
C GLU A 43 -5.25 1.10 -7.00
N TRP A 44 -6.36 1.33 -6.30
CA TRP A 44 -6.42 2.04 -5.02
C TRP A 44 -6.99 1.15 -3.91
N CYS A 45 -6.11 0.52 -3.14
CA CYS A 45 -6.42 -0.38 -2.04
C CYS A 45 -6.59 0.38 -0.72
N LYS A 46 -7.78 0.92 -0.48
CA LYS A 46 -8.10 1.78 0.69
C LYS A 46 -8.17 1.05 2.03
N THR A 47 -8.21 -0.27 2.00
CA THR A 47 -8.55 -1.15 3.12
C THR A 47 -7.34 -1.65 3.91
N VAL A 48 -6.12 -1.51 3.37
CA VAL A 48 -4.84 -1.80 4.05
C VAL A 48 -4.46 -0.70 5.06
N PHE A 49 -5.23 0.38 5.09
CA PHE A 49 -4.94 1.56 5.87
C PHE A 49 -5.34 1.42 7.34
N PHE A 50 -4.57 2.04 8.23
CA PHE A 50 -4.82 2.10 9.67
C PHE A 50 -6.21 2.68 10.00
N SER A 51 -6.87 2.19 11.05
CA SER A 51 -8.17 2.70 11.45
C SER A 51 -8.13 4.20 11.72
N THR A 52 -9.26 4.89 11.49
CA THR A 52 -9.37 6.33 11.77
C THR A 52 -9.06 6.64 13.23
N ARG A 53 -9.40 5.70 14.12
CA ARG A 53 -9.08 5.75 15.55
C ARG A 53 -7.58 5.68 15.80
N LEU A 54 -6.85 4.78 15.13
CA LEU A 54 -5.40 4.64 15.26
C LEU A 54 -4.67 5.87 14.72
N CYS A 55 -5.13 6.45 13.60
CA CYS A 55 -4.63 7.72 13.07
C CYS A 55 -4.71 8.85 14.11
N LYS A 56 -5.92 9.06 14.65
CA LYS A 56 -6.18 10.10 15.65
C LYS A 56 -5.34 9.91 16.91
N TRP A 57 -5.14 8.65 17.32
CA TRP A 57 -4.31 8.33 18.47
C TRP A 57 -2.81 8.58 18.20
N TYR A 58 -2.32 8.23 17.00
CA TYR A 58 -0.91 8.46 16.63
C TYR A 58 -0.60 9.96 16.59
N GLY A 59 -1.48 10.76 15.97
CA GLY A 59 -1.35 12.22 15.98
C GLY A 59 -0.03 12.75 15.42
N HIS A 60 0.73 11.94 14.67
CA HIS A 60 2.10 12.23 14.22
C HIS A 60 3.10 12.46 15.36
N ASP A 61 2.82 11.92 16.54
CA ASP A 61 3.71 11.99 17.69
C ASP A 61 4.89 11.00 17.50
N PRO A 62 6.15 11.48 17.44
CA PRO A 62 7.30 10.62 17.20
C PRO A 62 7.52 9.57 18.29
N GLU A 63 7.14 9.86 19.53
CA GLU A 63 7.28 8.93 20.67
C GLU A 63 6.33 7.74 20.54
N ARG A 64 5.22 7.92 19.82
CA ARG A 64 4.22 6.87 19.56
C ARG A 64 4.52 6.02 18.33
N LEU A 65 5.60 6.28 17.59
CA LEU A 65 5.87 5.60 16.31
C LEU A 65 6.01 4.08 16.48
N GLU A 66 6.72 3.63 17.51
CA GLU A 66 6.91 2.19 17.76
C GLU A 66 5.60 1.51 18.13
N ASP A 67 4.81 2.11 19.01
CA ASP A 67 3.49 1.62 19.40
C ASP A 67 2.49 1.65 18.23
N PHE A 68 2.57 2.68 17.40
CA PHE A 68 1.78 2.79 16.18
C PHE A 68 2.06 1.61 15.25
N GLY A 69 3.33 1.28 15.02
CA GLY A 69 3.71 0.13 14.20
C GLY A 69 3.18 -1.20 14.73
N ARG A 70 3.23 -1.41 16.05
CA ARG A 70 2.67 -2.62 16.69
C ARG A 70 1.17 -2.72 16.50
N ARG A 71 0.44 -1.63 16.82
CA ARG A 71 -1.03 -1.58 16.70
C ARG A 71 -1.48 -1.69 15.26
N TYR A 72 -0.76 -1.07 14.34
CA TYR A 72 -1.04 -1.16 12.90
C TYR A 72 -0.92 -2.59 12.39
N ARG A 73 0.09 -3.34 12.82
CA ARG A 73 0.22 -4.76 12.46
C ARG A 73 -0.96 -5.57 12.98
N SER A 74 -1.38 -5.35 14.23
CA SER A 74 -2.56 -6.03 14.78
C SER A 74 -3.84 -5.69 14.02
N GLU A 75 -4.05 -4.41 13.63
CA GLU A 75 -5.19 -4.04 12.78
C GLU A 75 -5.12 -4.66 11.38
N SER A 76 -3.92 -4.94 10.87
CA SER A 76 -3.73 -5.58 9.58
C SER A 76 -4.02 -7.09 9.61
N GLU A 77 -4.04 -7.71 10.80
CA GLU A 77 -4.42 -9.12 11.00
C GLU A 77 -5.94 -9.31 11.12
N GLU A 78 -6.70 -8.24 11.31
CA GLU A 78 -8.16 -8.27 11.28
C GLU A 78 -8.67 -8.71 9.89
N PRO A 79 -9.87 -9.33 9.77
CA PRO A 79 -10.34 -9.96 8.54
C PRO A 79 -10.28 -9.06 7.30
N GLN A 80 -10.59 -7.77 7.47
CA GLN A 80 -10.57 -6.79 6.39
C GLN A 80 -9.15 -6.39 5.96
N GLY A 81 -8.24 -6.22 6.93
CA GLY A 81 -6.83 -5.95 6.68
C GLY A 81 -6.13 -7.15 6.04
N ALA A 82 -6.39 -8.34 6.57
CA ALA A 82 -5.81 -9.60 6.14
C ALA A 82 -6.17 -9.91 4.67
N GLY A 83 -7.45 -9.79 4.29
CA GLY A 83 -7.88 -10.01 2.90
C GLY A 83 -7.26 -9.02 1.91
N SER A 84 -7.04 -7.77 2.35
CA SER A 84 -6.41 -6.75 1.51
C SER A 84 -4.91 -7.01 1.34
N LEU A 85 -4.23 -7.48 2.40
CA LEU A 85 -2.83 -7.90 2.32
C LEU A 85 -2.66 -9.16 1.45
N GLU A 86 -3.59 -10.11 1.52
CA GLU A 86 -3.58 -11.28 0.65
C GLU A 86 -3.73 -10.89 -0.82
N HIS A 87 -4.65 -9.97 -1.12
CA HIS A 87 -4.82 -9.41 -2.48
C HIS A 87 -3.53 -8.76 -2.99
N LEU A 88 -2.87 -7.94 -2.17
CA LEU A 88 -1.59 -7.32 -2.54
C LEU A 88 -0.47 -8.35 -2.78
N ARG A 89 -0.43 -9.43 -2.00
CA ARG A 89 0.52 -10.54 -2.21
C ARG A 89 0.24 -11.25 -3.53
N ALA A 90 -1.02 -11.59 -3.80
CA ALA A 90 -1.42 -12.22 -5.06
C ALA A 90 -1.11 -11.35 -6.29
N LEU A 91 -1.29 -10.04 -6.17
CA LEU A 91 -0.91 -9.09 -7.22
C LEU A 91 0.61 -9.10 -7.48
N ALA A 92 1.40 -9.09 -6.41
CA ALA A 92 2.86 -9.15 -6.53
C ALA A 92 3.34 -10.47 -7.16
N ASP A 93 2.72 -11.60 -6.80
CA ASP A 93 2.97 -12.90 -7.44
C ASP A 93 2.61 -12.91 -8.93
N SER A 94 1.45 -12.37 -9.31
CA SER A 94 1.03 -12.31 -10.72
C SER A 94 1.98 -11.48 -11.59
N VAL A 95 2.51 -10.38 -11.06
CA VAL A 95 3.49 -9.55 -11.76
C VAL A 95 4.83 -10.29 -11.93
N GLN A 96 5.28 -11.04 -10.91
CA GLN A 96 6.52 -11.81 -11.00
C GLN A 96 6.43 -12.98 -11.99
N ASN A 97 5.25 -13.57 -12.14
CA ASN A 97 5.02 -14.72 -13.04
C ASN A 97 4.64 -14.33 -14.48
N ASN A 98 4.43 -13.04 -14.78
CA ASN A 98 4.14 -12.56 -16.12
C ASN A 98 5.10 -11.42 -16.55
N PRO A 99 6.29 -11.74 -17.09
CA PRO A 99 7.25 -10.72 -17.51
C PRO A 99 6.85 -10.00 -18.82
N ALA A 100 5.71 -10.34 -19.45
CA ALA A 100 5.34 -9.85 -20.79
C ALA A 100 4.61 -8.50 -20.79
N SER A 101 4.54 -7.77 -19.68
CA SER A 101 3.92 -6.44 -19.61
C SER A 101 4.91 -5.31 -19.28
N ALA A 102 6.21 -5.55 -19.47
CA ALA A 102 7.26 -4.54 -19.32
C ALA A 102 7.44 -3.66 -20.56
#